data_AF-A0A3N5PBB8-F1
#
_entry.id   AF-A0A3N5PBB8-F1
#
_cell.length_a   1.000
_cell.length_b   1.000
_cell.length_c   1.000
_cell.angle_alpha   90.00
_cell.angle_beta   90.00
_cell.angle_gamma   90.00
#
_symmetry.space_group_name_H-M   'P 1'
#
loop_
_entity.id
_entity.type
_entity.pdbx_description
1 polymer ?
#
loop_
_entity_poly.entity_id
_entity_poly.type
_entity_poly.pdbx_seq_one_letter_code
_entity_poly.pdbx_strand_id
1 'polypeptide(L)'
;MNLRRYSAISTAAVIFVMGCAGCAGTGEPTTARGTTEEQAPPAATSSRRAVELTSDSLNAYERGLKKETEAVRAAQQRSSAAKTSQERGEAIQASFEHATIPQGAEAAGLPVDEYRELRETINGIFQTLDFQGKIEGPLSMDLSRADAATKERLSRDPFDDLSSESAARLRARMDQLVPVWIEYVKLTAVAG
;
A
#
# COMPACT_ATOMS: atom_id res chain seq x y z
N MET A 1 48.24 -10.86 37.33
CA MET A 1 47.52 -9.89 38.19
C MET A 1 46.03 -10.21 38.13
N ASN A 2 45.43 -10.38 39.30
CA ASN A 2 43.99 -10.58 39.58
C ASN A 2 43.17 -9.36 39.08
N LEU A 3 41.85 -9.38 38.80
CA LEU A 3 40.72 -10.06 39.45
C LEU A 3 39.57 -10.39 38.45
N ARG A 4 38.87 -11.48 38.76
CA ARG A 4 37.52 -11.86 38.32
C ARG A 4 36.43 -10.88 38.83
N ARG A 5 35.32 -10.75 38.09
CA ARG A 5 33.95 -10.81 38.64
C ARG A 5 32.99 -11.48 37.65
N TYR A 6 32.28 -12.50 38.15
CA TYR A 6 31.18 -13.25 37.55
C TYR A 6 29.83 -12.72 38.06
N SER A 7 28.77 -12.83 37.26
CA SER A 7 27.37 -13.07 37.68
C SER A 7 26.60 -13.46 36.40
N ALA A 8 26.20 -14.70 36.10
CA ALA A 8 25.43 -15.75 36.79
C ALA A 8 23.90 -15.56 36.70
N ILE A 9 23.24 -16.54 36.04
CA ILE A 9 21.89 -17.12 36.32
C ILE A 9 20.71 -16.31 35.72
N SER A 10 19.66 -16.85 35.07
CA SER A 10 19.01 -18.17 35.14
C SER A 10 18.21 -18.51 33.88
N THR A 11 18.12 -19.81 33.60
CA THR A 11 17.26 -20.49 32.62
C THR A 11 15.84 -20.67 33.18
N ALA A 12 14.79 -20.55 32.35
CA ALA A 12 13.52 -21.25 32.58
C ALA A 12 12.75 -21.44 31.26
N ALA A 13 12.82 -22.66 30.73
CA ALA A 13 11.88 -23.21 29.78
C ALA A 13 10.68 -23.78 30.55
N VAL A 14 9.45 -23.56 30.07
CA VAL A 14 8.28 -24.32 30.51
C VAL A 14 7.54 -24.82 29.27
N ILE A 15 7.41 -26.14 29.24
CA ILE A 15 6.78 -26.99 28.23
C ILE A 15 5.40 -27.41 28.78
N PHE A 16 4.36 -27.17 27.97
CA PHE A 16 3.26 -28.08 27.57
C PHE A 16 2.30 -28.72 28.60
N VAL A 17 1.11 -29.05 28.05
CA VAL A 17 0.09 -30.06 28.46
C VAL A 17 -1.24 -29.51 29.01
N MET A 18 -2.23 -29.46 28.11
CA MET A 18 -3.49 -30.24 28.07
C MET A 18 -4.44 -30.25 29.28
N GLY A 19 -5.74 -29.98 28.99
CA GLY A 19 -6.85 -30.31 29.88
C GLY A 19 -8.22 -30.11 29.21
N CYS A 20 -8.78 -31.17 28.63
CA CYS A 20 -10.22 -31.29 28.38
C CYS A 20 -10.90 -31.82 29.66
N ALA A 21 -11.98 -31.18 30.10
CA ALA A 21 -13.08 -31.80 30.86
C ALA A 21 -14.22 -30.78 31.04
N GLY A 22 -15.43 -31.15 30.64
CA GLY A 22 -16.66 -30.40 30.93
C GLY A 22 -17.37 -30.88 32.20
N CYS A 23 -18.35 -30.08 32.65
CA CYS A 23 -19.59 -30.40 33.40
C CYS A 23 -20.12 -29.06 33.99
N ALA A 24 -21.26 -28.52 33.53
CA ALA A 24 -22.64 -28.83 33.92
C ALA A 24 -23.06 -28.24 35.29
N GLY A 25 -24.09 -27.37 35.28
CA GLY A 25 -24.72 -26.76 36.47
C GLY A 25 -25.46 -25.46 36.16
N THR A 26 -26.51 -25.45 35.34
CA THR A 26 -27.96 -25.49 35.69
C THR A 26 -28.55 -24.13 36.11
N GLY A 27 -29.36 -23.56 35.21
CA GLY A 27 -30.26 -22.41 35.43
C GLY A 27 -31.12 -22.14 34.18
N GLU A 28 -32.23 -22.86 34.05
CA GLU A 28 -33.31 -22.65 33.05
C GLU A 28 -34.19 -21.42 33.39
N PRO A 29 -35.22 -21.06 32.59
CA PRO A 29 -35.27 -20.88 31.13
C PRO A 29 -35.97 -19.55 30.75
N THR A 30 -35.66 -18.95 29.60
CA THR A 30 -36.60 -18.03 28.92
C THR A 30 -36.36 -18.06 27.41
N THR A 31 -37.30 -18.72 26.73
CA THR A 31 -37.94 -18.35 25.46
C THR A 31 -37.17 -17.41 24.52
N ALA A 32 -36.65 -17.96 23.43
CA ALA A 32 -37.09 -17.59 22.07
C ALA A 32 -36.43 -18.50 21.03
N ARG A 33 -37.29 -19.26 20.34
CA ARG A 33 -36.97 -19.93 19.09
C ARG A 33 -36.90 -18.85 18.01
N GLY A 34 -35.70 -18.60 17.51
CA GLY A 34 -35.44 -17.76 16.36
C GLY A 34 -34.12 -18.20 15.75
N THR A 35 -34.19 -19.16 14.82
CA THR A 35 -33.11 -19.45 13.87
C THR A 35 -32.85 -18.19 13.06
N THR A 36 -31.90 -17.38 13.51
CA THR A 36 -31.24 -16.41 12.65
C THR A 36 -30.06 -17.14 12.03
N GLU A 37 -30.22 -17.58 10.79
CA GLU A 37 -29.09 -17.80 9.90
C GLU A 37 -28.23 -16.53 9.95
N GLU A 38 -27.07 -16.62 10.59
CA GLU A 38 -26.03 -15.60 10.44
C GLU A 38 -25.50 -15.73 9.01
N GLN A 39 -26.24 -15.11 8.10
CA GLN A 39 -25.84 -14.89 6.73
C GLN A 39 -24.63 -13.95 6.80
N ALA A 40 -23.43 -14.53 6.69
CA ALA A 40 -22.19 -13.78 6.53
C ALA A 40 -22.43 -12.71 5.45
N PRO A 41 -22.08 -11.43 5.70
CA PRO A 41 -22.26 -10.41 4.70
C PRO A 41 -21.51 -10.87 3.44
N PRO A 42 -22.13 -10.82 2.25
CA PRO A 42 -21.40 -11.08 1.03
C PRO A 42 -20.19 -10.16 1.05
N ALA A 43 -19.00 -10.73 0.78
CA ALA A 43 -17.80 -9.95 0.56
C ALA A 43 -18.19 -8.80 -0.35
N ALA A 44 -18.15 -7.58 0.19
CA ALA A 44 -18.44 -6.39 -0.57
C ALA A 44 -17.31 -6.32 -1.59
N THR A 45 -17.53 -6.91 -2.75
CA THR A 45 -16.81 -6.56 -3.96
C THR A 45 -17.23 -5.11 -4.17
N SER A 46 -16.46 -4.20 -3.58
CA SER A 46 -16.58 -2.78 -3.81
C SER A 46 -16.42 -2.62 -5.30
N SER A 47 -17.56 -2.52 -5.99
CA SER A 47 -17.68 -2.01 -7.35
C SER A 47 -17.27 -0.55 -7.28
N ARG A 48 -15.98 -0.30 -7.01
CA ARG A 48 -15.33 0.99 -7.17
C ARG A 48 -15.55 1.31 -8.64
N ARG A 49 -16.31 2.37 -8.92
CA ARG A 49 -16.58 2.82 -10.28
C ARG A 49 -15.22 2.96 -10.96
N ALA A 50 -15.01 2.27 -12.08
CA ALA A 50 -13.79 2.41 -12.84
C ALA A 50 -13.56 3.89 -13.17
N VAL A 51 -12.40 4.43 -12.78
CA VAL A 51 -12.03 5.81 -13.09
C VAL A 51 -11.90 5.92 -14.60
N GLU A 52 -12.74 6.74 -15.23
CA GLU A 52 -12.62 7.00 -16.67
C GLU A 52 -11.40 7.89 -16.92
N LEU A 53 -10.43 7.36 -17.65
CA LEU A 53 -9.18 8.03 -17.97
C LEU A 53 -9.37 8.87 -19.24
N THR A 54 -9.29 10.18 -19.07
CA THR A 54 -9.31 11.17 -20.15
C THR A 54 -7.91 11.76 -20.34
N SER A 55 -7.71 12.52 -21.42
CA SER A 55 -6.46 13.26 -21.58
C SER A 55 -6.23 14.22 -20.40
N ASP A 56 -7.28 14.86 -19.88
CA ASP A 56 -7.14 15.80 -18.77
C ASP A 56 -6.79 15.11 -17.47
N SER A 57 -7.39 13.94 -17.16
CA SER A 57 -7.04 13.20 -15.95
C SER A 57 -5.61 12.66 -16.03
N LEU A 58 -5.14 12.18 -17.18
CA LEU A 58 -3.74 11.76 -17.35
C LEU A 58 -2.74 12.93 -17.21
N ASN A 59 -3.10 14.13 -17.69
CA ASN A 59 -2.30 15.35 -17.45
C ASN A 59 -2.30 15.75 -15.98
N ALA A 60 -3.44 15.62 -15.29
CA ALA A 60 -3.59 15.92 -13.87
C ALA A 60 -2.74 14.97 -13.01
N TYR A 61 -2.79 13.67 -13.32
CA TYR A 61 -1.93 12.65 -12.71
C TYR A 61 -0.45 12.99 -12.85
N GLU A 62 0.01 13.34 -14.07
CA GLU A 62 1.41 13.69 -14.30
C GLU A 62 1.86 14.89 -13.45
N ARG A 63 1.08 15.97 -13.43
CA ARG A 63 1.40 17.17 -12.63
C ARG A 63 1.41 16.85 -11.14
N GLY A 64 0.41 16.12 -10.67
CA GLY A 64 0.30 15.74 -9.26
C GLY A 64 1.47 14.87 -8.82
N LEU A 65 1.84 13.85 -9.60
CA LEU A 65 2.91 12.93 -9.23
C LEU A 65 4.28 13.60 -9.29
N LYS A 66 4.51 14.52 -10.23
CA LYS A 66 5.70 15.39 -10.23
C LYS A 66 5.78 16.20 -8.95
N LYS A 67 4.65 16.77 -8.49
CA LYS A 67 4.64 17.56 -7.26
C LYS A 67 4.88 16.72 -6.01
N GLU A 68 4.30 15.53 -5.94
CA GLU A 68 4.60 14.59 -4.87
C GLU A 68 6.07 14.21 -4.84
N THR A 69 6.67 13.95 -6.01
CA THR A 69 8.10 13.62 -6.15
C THR A 69 8.99 14.75 -5.61
N GLU A 70 8.67 16.00 -5.94
CA GLU A 70 9.35 17.18 -5.38
C GLU A 70 9.23 17.24 -3.85
N ALA A 71 8.04 17.02 -3.32
CA ALA A 71 7.77 17.06 -1.88
C ALA A 71 8.55 15.98 -1.12
N VAL A 72 8.55 14.74 -1.63
CA VAL A 72 9.34 13.63 -1.06
C VAL A 72 10.83 13.95 -1.09
N ARG A 73 11.34 14.45 -2.23
CA ARG A 73 12.76 14.83 -2.36
C ARG A 73 13.15 15.91 -1.37
N ALA A 74 12.34 16.96 -1.24
CA ALA A 74 12.59 18.04 -0.29
C ALA A 74 12.56 17.54 1.17
N ALA A 75 11.65 16.63 1.50
CA ALA A 75 11.58 15.97 2.80
C ALA A 75 12.83 15.13 3.10
N GLN A 76 13.30 14.32 2.15
CA GLN A 76 14.53 13.52 2.30
C GLN A 76 15.78 14.40 2.46
N GLN A 77 15.88 15.50 1.71
CA GLN A 77 16.96 16.48 1.85
C GLN A 77 16.96 17.13 3.24
N ARG A 78 15.79 17.54 3.74
CA ARG A 78 15.64 18.05 5.11
C ARG A 78 16.03 17.02 6.16
N SER A 79 15.61 15.76 5.99
CA SER A 79 15.98 14.67 6.90
C SER A 79 17.49 14.43 6.93
N SER A 80 18.15 14.51 5.77
CA SER A 80 19.60 14.34 5.65
C SER A 80 20.38 15.50 6.28
N ALA A 81 19.86 16.73 6.19
CA ALA A 81 20.46 17.94 6.76
C ALA A 81 20.09 18.20 8.24
N ALA A 82 19.15 17.43 8.81
CA ALA A 82 18.65 17.60 10.17
C ALA A 82 19.76 17.44 11.22
N LYS A 83 19.84 18.40 12.16
CA LYS A 83 20.80 18.41 13.26
C LYS A 83 20.28 17.72 14.50
N THR A 84 18.96 17.54 14.60
CA THR A 84 18.30 16.86 15.71
C THR A 84 17.48 15.66 15.26
N SER A 85 17.18 14.75 16.18
CA SER A 85 16.28 13.62 15.93
C SER A 85 14.84 14.08 15.64
N GLN A 86 14.39 15.15 16.30
CA GLN A 86 13.07 15.73 16.08
C GLN A 86 12.93 16.28 14.66
N GLU A 87 13.86 17.12 14.20
CA GLU A 87 13.87 17.66 12.84
C GLU A 87 13.87 16.55 11.78
N ARG A 88 14.65 15.48 12.04
CA ARG A 88 14.71 14.31 11.17
C ARG A 88 13.36 13.58 11.12
N GLY A 89 12.73 13.40 12.28
CA GLY A 89 11.41 12.77 12.40
C GLY A 89 10.32 13.55 11.66
N GLU A 90 10.27 14.86 11.84
CA GLU A 90 9.35 15.76 11.12
C GLU A 90 9.57 15.71 9.61
N ALA A 91 10.83 15.68 9.17
CA ALA A 91 11.17 15.54 7.75
C ALA A 91 10.75 14.19 7.17
N ILE A 92 10.94 13.09 7.91
CA ILE A 92 10.47 11.75 7.49
C ILE A 92 8.94 11.74 7.37
N GLN A 93 8.21 12.27 8.35
CA GLN A 93 6.75 12.35 8.28
C GLN A 93 6.26 13.15 7.07
N ALA A 94 6.99 14.22 6.71
CA ALA A 94 6.67 15.02 5.52
C ALA A 94 6.89 14.29 4.18
N SER A 95 7.59 13.15 4.17
CA SER A 95 7.69 12.29 2.98
C SER A 95 6.56 11.27 2.86
N PHE A 96 5.70 11.12 3.87
CA PHE A 96 4.60 10.15 3.82
C PHE A 96 3.44 10.65 2.97
N GLU A 97 2.68 9.71 2.41
CA GLU A 97 1.59 10.00 1.48
C GLU A 97 0.55 10.98 2.02
N HIS A 98 0.22 10.93 3.32
CA HIS A 98 -0.73 11.85 3.93
C HIS A 98 -0.28 13.33 3.84
N ALA A 99 1.03 13.58 3.72
CA ALA A 99 1.60 14.92 3.57
C ALA A 99 1.83 15.30 2.09
N THR A 100 2.11 14.33 1.21
CA THR A 100 2.44 14.59 -0.20
C THR A 100 1.21 14.61 -1.11
N ILE A 101 0.24 13.72 -0.89
CA ILE A 101 -0.97 13.62 -1.72
C ILE A 101 -1.74 14.96 -1.80
N PRO A 102 -1.94 15.73 -0.70
CA PRO A 102 -2.61 17.03 -0.81
C PRO A 102 -1.89 18.03 -1.73
N GLN A 103 -0.55 18.03 -1.73
CA GLN A 103 0.24 18.88 -2.63
C GLN A 103 0.15 18.41 -4.09
N GLY A 104 0.13 17.09 -4.30
CA GLY A 104 -0.13 16.48 -5.60
C GLY A 104 -1.51 16.88 -6.15
N ALA A 105 -2.55 16.80 -5.32
CA ALA A 105 -3.91 17.17 -5.68
C ALA A 105 -4.02 18.65 -6.07
N GLU A 106 -3.39 19.54 -5.32
CA GLU A 106 -3.33 20.97 -5.64
C GLU A 106 -2.69 21.21 -7.03
N ALA A 107 -1.54 20.58 -7.31
CA ALA A 107 -0.87 20.71 -8.62
C ALA A 107 -1.65 20.04 -9.76
N ALA A 108 -2.39 18.97 -9.45
CA ALA A 108 -3.30 18.32 -10.39
C ALA A 108 -4.51 19.21 -10.71
N GLY A 109 -4.88 20.14 -9.83
CA GLY A 109 -6.10 20.92 -9.91
C GLY A 109 -7.34 20.10 -9.57
N LEU A 110 -7.19 19.10 -8.69
CA LEU A 110 -8.23 18.15 -8.31
C LEU A 110 -8.50 18.18 -6.80
N PRO A 111 -9.71 17.81 -6.36
CA PRO A 111 -9.95 17.46 -4.96
C PRO A 111 -9.04 16.31 -4.51
N VAL A 112 -8.64 16.32 -3.24
CA VAL A 112 -7.70 15.34 -2.68
C VAL A 112 -8.16 13.90 -2.91
N ASP A 113 -9.44 13.62 -2.71
CA ASP A 113 -9.98 12.26 -2.83
C ASP A 113 -10.03 11.79 -4.30
N GLU A 114 -10.40 12.68 -5.23
CA GLU A 114 -10.40 12.37 -6.67
C GLU A 114 -8.97 12.12 -7.19
N TYR A 115 -8.02 12.95 -6.76
CA TYR A 115 -6.61 12.75 -7.11
C TYR A 115 -6.07 11.44 -6.53
N ARG A 116 -6.43 11.11 -5.28
CA ARG A 116 -6.02 9.84 -4.66
C ARG A 116 -6.53 8.64 -5.44
N GLU A 117 -7.80 8.64 -5.84
CA GLU A 117 -8.40 7.54 -6.62
C GLU A 117 -7.74 7.38 -8.00
N LEU A 118 -7.53 8.50 -8.70
CA LEU A 118 -6.82 8.52 -9.99
C LEU A 118 -5.39 7.99 -9.85
N ARG A 119 -4.65 8.47 -8.85
CA ARG A 119 -3.28 8.04 -8.53
C ARG A 119 -3.22 6.55 -8.21
N GLU A 120 -4.08 6.05 -7.33
CA GLU A 120 -4.14 4.64 -6.96
C GLU A 120 -4.40 3.75 -8.19
N THR A 121 -5.33 4.15 -9.05
CA THR A 121 -5.67 3.42 -10.28
C THR A 121 -4.46 3.30 -11.20
N ILE A 122 -3.83 4.43 -11.54
CA ILE A 122 -2.70 4.43 -12.48
C ILE A 122 -1.46 3.77 -11.86
N ASN A 123 -1.16 4.05 -10.58
CA ASN A 123 -0.02 3.43 -9.89
C ASN A 123 -0.18 1.92 -9.77
N GLY A 124 -1.39 1.41 -9.51
CA GLY A 124 -1.66 -0.03 -9.43
C GLY A 124 -1.42 -0.74 -10.77
N ILE A 125 -1.78 -0.10 -11.88
CA ILE A 125 -1.51 -0.61 -13.23
C ILE A 125 0.00 -0.65 -13.48
N PHE A 126 0.72 0.46 -13.26
CA PHE A 126 2.16 0.51 -13.48
C PHE A 126 2.93 -0.44 -12.57
N GLN A 127 2.54 -0.55 -11.30
CA GLN A 127 3.12 -1.52 -10.37
C GLN A 127 2.92 -2.96 -10.86
N THR A 128 1.75 -3.29 -11.39
CA THR A 128 1.48 -4.63 -11.95
C THR A 128 2.34 -4.88 -13.19
N LEU A 129 2.43 -3.91 -14.09
CA LEU A 129 3.28 -4.01 -15.29
C LEU A 129 4.76 -4.16 -14.94
N ASP A 130 5.23 -3.46 -13.91
CA ASP A 130 6.62 -3.57 -13.43
C ASP A 130 6.91 -4.98 -12.89
N PHE A 131 6.05 -5.49 -12.00
CA PHE A 131 6.19 -6.87 -11.51
C PHE A 131 6.06 -7.93 -12.60
N GLN A 132 5.33 -7.65 -13.68
CA GLN A 132 5.24 -8.52 -14.86
C GLN A 132 6.44 -8.39 -15.82
N GLY A 133 7.37 -7.46 -15.56
CA GLY A 133 8.50 -7.15 -16.43
C GLY A 133 8.10 -6.51 -17.77
N LYS A 134 6.93 -5.88 -17.85
CA LYS A 134 6.41 -5.19 -19.04
C LYS A 134 6.87 -3.75 -19.15
N ILE A 135 7.30 -3.16 -18.04
CA ILE A 135 8.01 -1.88 -17.98
C ILE A 135 9.29 -2.06 -17.15
N GLU A 136 10.32 -1.27 -17.44
CA GLU A 136 11.58 -1.30 -16.69
C GLU A 136 11.49 -0.45 -15.42
N GLY A 137 10.65 -0.88 -14.47
CA GLY A 137 10.48 -0.19 -13.20
C GLY A 137 11.46 -0.66 -12.10
N PRO A 138 11.43 0.00 -10.94
CA PRO A 138 12.36 -0.28 -9.84
C PRO A 138 11.90 -1.42 -8.93
N LEU A 139 10.68 -1.93 -9.09
CA LEU A 139 10.12 -2.92 -8.17
C LEU A 139 10.57 -4.33 -8.56
N SER A 140 10.82 -5.14 -7.54
CA SER A 140 11.07 -6.57 -7.71
C SER A 140 10.34 -7.35 -6.63
N MET A 141 9.84 -8.53 -6.97
CA MET A 141 9.12 -9.40 -6.04
C MET A 141 9.52 -10.85 -6.29
N ASP A 142 9.77 -11.58 -5.20
CA ASP A 142 9.91 -13.03 -5.25
C ASP A 142 8.54 -13.68 -5.41
N LEU A 143 8.17 -13.96 -6.66
CA LEU A 143 6.90 -14.61 -6.99
C LEU A 143 6.76 -16.01 -6.40
N SER A 144 7.85 -16.69 -6.01
CA SER A 144 7.73 -18.01 -5.39
C SER A 144 7.03 -17.94 -4.03
N ARG A 145 7.30 -16.85 -3.29
CA ARG A 145 6.76 -16.59 -1.94
C ARG A 145 5.49 -15.74 -1.92
N ALA A 146 5.10 -15.18 -3.06
CA ALA A 146 3.85 -14.44 -3.18
C ALA A 146 2.63 -15.34 -2.89
N ASP A 147 1.64 -14.78 -2.21
CA ASP A 147 0.36 -15.46 -1.98
C ASP A 147 -0.42 -15.68 -3.29
N ALA A 148 -1.46 -16.52 -3.22
CA ALA A 148 -2.26 -16.88 -4.40
C ALA A 148 -2.96 -15.66 -5.02
N ALA A 149 -3.44 -14.72 -4.19
CA ALA A 149 -4.13 -13.53 -4.66
C ALA A 149 -3.20 -12.60 -5.44
N THR A 150 -1.95 -12.46 -4.99
CA THR A 150 -0.91 -11.68 -5.67
C THR A 150 -0.53 -12.32 -6.99
N LYS A 151 -0.33 -13.65 -7.02
CA LYS A 151 -0.06 -14.39 -8.26
C LYS A 151 -1.19 -14.21 -9.28
N GLU A 152 -2.44 -14.31 -8.83
CA GLU A 152 -3.62 -14.13 -9.69
C GLU A 152 -3.80 -12.69 -10.17
N ARG A 153 -3.46 -11.69 -9.35
CA ARG A 153 -3.44 -10.29 -9.81
C ARG A 153 -2.35 -10.09 -10.87
N LEU A 154 -1.18 -10.68 -10.68
CA LEU A 154 -0.04 -10.53 -11.59
C LEU A 154 -0.16 -11.39 -12.86
N SER A 155 -1.08 -12.35 -12.93
CA SER A 155 -1.35 -13.14 -14.15
C SER A 155 -2.35 -12.46 -15.08
N ARG A 156 -3.17 -11.53 -14.58
CA ARG A 156 -4.20 -10.80 -15.34
C ARG A 156 -3.65 -9.63 -16.14
N ASP A 157 -4.39 -9.18 -17.16
CA ASP A 157 -4.10 -7.93 -17.83
C ASP A 157 -4.51 -6.77 -16.88
N PRO A 158 -3.57 -5.91 -16.43
CA PRO A 158 -3.89 -4.82 -15.51
C PRO A 158 -4.82 -3.76 -16.12
N PHE A 159 -5.04 -3.77 -17.44
CA PHE A 159 -5.98 -2.88 -18.11
C PHE A 159 -7.41 -3.41 -18.14
N ASP A 160 -7.69 -4.65 -17.70
CA ASP A 160 -9.01 -5.28 -17.77
C ASP A 160 -10.07 -4.56 -16.92
N ASP A 161 -9.65 -3.86 -15.86
CA ASP A 161 -10.54 -3.08 -14.99
C ASP A 161 -10.88 -1.69 -15.57
N LEU A 162 -10.31 -1.32 -16.72
CA LEU A 162 -10.59 -0.07 -17.43
C LEU A 162 -11.56 -0.26 -18.60
N SER A 163 -12.27 0.80 -18.96
CA SER A 163 -12.93 0.84 -20.28
C SER A 163 -11.90 0.74 -21.40
N SER A 164 -12.27 0.18 -22.56
CA SER A 164 -11.36 0.06 -23.71
C SER A 164 -10.77 1.41 -24.14
N GLU A 165 -11.55 2.48 -24.00
CA GLU A 165 -11.16 3.85 -24.33
C GLU A 165 -10.11 4.39 -23.34
N SER A 166 -10.35 4.20 -22.04
CA SER A 166 -9.40 4.51 -20.97
C SER A 166 -8.08 3.75 -21.11
N ALA A 167 -8.16 2.44 -21.38
CA ALA A 167 -6.99 1.60 -21.56
C ALA A 167 -6.16 2.04 -22.79
N ALA A 168 -6.82 2.36 -23.91
CA ALA A 168 -6.14 2.85 -25.10
C ALA A 168 -5.41 4.18 -24.85
N ARG A 169 -6.04 5.11 -24.12
CA ARG A 169 -5.43 6.40 -23.75
C ARG A 169 -4.23 6.24 -22.82
N LEU A 170 -4.35 5.39 -21.80
CA LEU A 170 -3.25 5.15 -20.87
C LEU A 170 -2.07 4.54 -21.60
N ARG A 171 -2.29 3.50 -22.43
CA ARG A 171 -1.25 2.88 -23.26
C ARG A 171 -0.55 3.90 -24.16
N ALA A 172 -1.29 4.78 -24.83
CA ALA A 172 -0.74 5.82 -25.69
C ALA A 172 0.13 6.86 -24.94
N ARG A 173 0.05 6.92 -23.60
CA ARG A 173 0.74 7.91 -22.75
C ARG A 173 1.79 7.28 -21.85
N MET A 174 1.98 5.97 -21.91
CA MET A 174 2.92 5.26 -21.03
C MET A 174 4.35 5.79 -21.16
N ASP A 175 4.82 6.07 -22.38
CA ASP A 175 6.18 6.58 -22.60
C ASP A 175 6.46 7.89 -21.85
N GLN A 176 5.43 8.70 -21.62
CA GLN A 176 5.52 9.94 -20.85
C GLN A 176 5.33 9.71 -19.36
N LEU A 177 4.36 8.88 -18.97
CA LEU A 177 3.93 8.74 -17.57
C LEU A 177 4.79 7.76 -16.77
N VAL A 178 5.26 6.67 -17.38
CA VAL A 178 6.06 5.64 -16.71
C VAL A 178 7.36 6.22 -16.12
N PRO A 179 8.14 7.06 -16.83
CA PRO A 179 9.33 7.67 -16.22
C PRO A 179 9.04 8.50 -14.97
N VAL A 180 7.93 9.25 -14.95
CA VAL A 180 7.51 10.05 -13.79
C VAL A 180 7.15 9.16 -12.61
N TRP A 181 6.43 8.07 -12.88
CA TRP A 181 6.10 7.07 -11.88
C TRP A 181 7.34 6.36 -11.32
N ILE A 182 8.28 5.96 -12.18
CA ILE A 182 9.55 5.35 -11.76
C ILE A 182 10.33 6.30 -10.83
N GLU A 183 10.41 7.58 -11.17
CA GLU A 183 11.08 8.58 -10.34
C GLU A 183 10.46 8.67 -8.94
N TYR A 184 9.13 8.72 -8.87
CA TYR A 184 8.40 8.71 -7.61
C TYR A 184 8.66 7.43 -6.79
N VAL A 185 8.55 6.25 -7.42
CA VAL A 185 8.72 4.97 -6.73
C VAL A 185 10.15 4.79 -6.23
N LYS A 186 11.18 5.22 -6.98
CA LYS A 186 12.57 5.18 -6.51
C LYS A 186 12.80 5.94 -5.21
N LEU A 187 12.01 6.98 -4.94
CA LEU A 187 12.11 7.75 -3.70
C LEU A 187 11.30 7.17 -2.55
N THR A 188 10.19 6.49 -2.86
CA THR A 188 9.17 6.09 -1.87
C THR A 188 9.15 4.60 -1.57
N ALA A 189 9.69 3.77 -2.46
CA ALA A 189 9.94 2.37 -2.17
C ALA A 189 10.97 2.28 -1.04
N VAL A 190 10.52 1.82 0.12
CA VAL A 190 11.43 1.46 1.22
C VAL A 190 12.26 0.28 0.71
N ALA A 191 13.58 0.47 0.62
CA ALA A 191 14.49 -0.66 0.46
C ALA A 191 14.26 -1.60 1.66
N GLY A 192 13.64 -2.74 1.40
CA GLY A 192 13.44 -3.80 2.39
C GLY A 192 14.76 -4.39 2.87
#